data_AF-A0A098Y055-F1
#
_entry.id   AF-A0A098Y055-F1
#
_cell.length_a   1.000
_cell.length_b   1.000
_cell.length_c   1.000
_cell.angle_alpha   90.00
_cell.angle_beta   90.00
_cell.angle_gamma   90.00
#
_symmetry.space_group_name_H-M   'P 1'
#
loop_
_entity.id
_entity.type
_entity.pdbx_description
1 polymer ?
#
loop_
_entity_poly.entity_id
_entity_poly.type
_entity_poly.pdbx_seq_one_letter_code
_entity_poly.pdbx_strand_id
1 'polypeptide(L)'
;MTRTTTTTGASLDPDAARQQLAATEERAAGLRAQLQAHTAEQAVARERRLTEFDRAALAQLAQRVETARAEETAAVEEFRAAVIADPVFGAYVRHRAARHARAQAVDQLGQTHRRLGQEPPRQPLQGGVDNNLLADLVKIVETEGRRLAADELDEFHQRRDAAGDGETS
;
A
#
# COMPACT_ATOMS: atom_id res chain seq x y z
N MET A 1 53.98 1.25 -68.98
CA MET A 1 52.95 0.24 -68.60
C MET A 1 51.91 0.92 -67.73
N THR A 2 50.83 1.41 -68.32
CA THR A 2 49.71 2.08 -67.64
C THR A 2 48.53 1.11 -67.59
N ARG A 3 48.15 0.67 -66.38
CA ARG A 3 46.95 -0.13 -66.15
C ARG A 3 45.74 0.79 -66.11
N THR A 4 44.90 0.72 -67.13
CA THR A 4 43.59 1.37 -67.14
C THR A 4 42.62 0.50 -66.34
N THR A 5 42.25 0.93 -65.15
CA THR A 5 41.12 0.37 -64.40
C THR A 5 39.82 0.86 -65.01
N THR A 6 39.10 -0.02 -65.70
CA THR A 6 37.72 0.23 -66.14
C THR A 6 36.79 0.00 -64.96
N THR A 7 36.33 1.07 -64.33
CA THR A 7 35.22 1.04 -63.37
C THR A 7 33.92 0.91 -64.15
N THR A 8 33.39 -0.31 -64.27
CA THR A 8 32.04 -0.55 -64.78
C THR A 8 31.03 0.01 -63.78
N GLY A 9 30.52 1.20 -64.04
CA GLY A 9 29.34 1.72 -63.36
C GLY A 9 28.12 0.89 -63.76
N ALA A 10 27.74 -0.08 -62.94
CA ALA A 10 26.45 -0.75 -63.08
C ALA A 10 25.35 0.31 -62.88
N SER A 11 24.65 0.69 -63.94
CA SER A 11 23.45 1.51 -63.80
C SER A 11 22.40 0.66 -63.09
N LEU A 12 22.15 0.96 -61.82
CA LEU A 12 20.99 0.45 -61.10
C LEU A 12 19.73 0.91 -61.85
N ASP A 13 18.99 -0.05 -62.41
CA ASP A 13 17.70 0.20 -63.04
C ASP A 13 16.73 0.77 -61.98
N PRO A 14 16.29 2.04 -62.13
CA PRO A 14 15.45 2.70 -61.14
C PRO A 14 14.09 2.02 -61.00
N ASP A 15 13.59 1.33 -62.03
CA ASP A 15 12.33 0.60 -61.95
C ASP A 15 12.49 -0.72 -61.20
N ALA A 16 13.61 -1.42 -61.39
CA ALA A 16 13.97 -2.58 -60.57
C ALA A 16 14.14 -2.20 -59.08
N ALA A 17 14.75 -1.04 -58.80
CA ALA A 17 14.89 -0.53 -57.43
C ALA A 17 13.54 -0.19 -56.77
N ARG A 18 12.60 0.41 -57.53
CA ARG A 18 11.23 0.68 -57.06
C ARG A 18 10.44 -0.60 -56.80
N GLN A 19 10.54 -1.59 -57.69
CA GLN A 19 9.91 -2.89 -57.52
C GLN A 19 10.45 -3.62 -56.28
N GLN A 20 11.77 -3.57 -56.06
CA GLN A 20 12.40 -4.15 -54.90
C GLN A 20 11.98 -3.44 -53.61
N LEU A 21 11.87 -2.10 -53.62
CA LEU A 21 11.37 -1.32 -52.49
C LEU A 21 9.90 -1.68 -52.17
N ALA A 22 9.03 -1.72 -53.18
CA ALA A 22 7.63 -2.10 -53.01
C ALA A 22 7.47 -3.52 -52.43
N ALA A 23 8.27 -4.48 -52.91
CA ALA A 23 8.27 -5.85 -52.38
C ALA A 23 8.78 -5.91 -50.92
N THR A 24 9.77 -5.09 -50.55
CA THR A 24 10.24 -5.00 -49.16
C THR A 24 9.21 -4.33 -48.25
N GLU A 25 8.51 -3.31 -48.73
CA GLU A 25 7.45 -2.61 -47.99
C GLU A 25 6.25 -3.51 -47.77
N GLU A 26 5.84 -4.28 -48.78
CA GLU A 26 4.77 -5.29 -48.68
C GLU A 26 5.13 -6.37 -47.66
N ARG A 27 6.37 -6.89 -47.71
CA ARG A 27 6.86 -7.85 -46.73
C ARG A 27 6.90 -7.28 -45.31
N ALA A 28 7.33 -6.02 -45.16
CA ALA A 28 7.35 -5.33 -43.88
C ALA A 28 5.93 -5.07 -43.34
N ALA A 29 4.97 -4.72 -44.21
CA ALA A 29 3.57 -4.57 -43.86
C ALA A 29 2.96 -5.91 -43.40
N GLY A 30 3.25 -7.00 -44.11
CA GLY A 30 2.85 -8.36 -43.73
C GLY A 30 3.40 -8.78 -42.36
N LEU A 31 4.68 -8.52 -42.09
CA LEU A 31 5.29 -8.80 -40.78
C LEU A 31 4.67 -7.96 -39.65
N ARG A 32 4.38 -6.67 -39.90
CA ARG A 32 3.68 -5.82 -38.91
C ARG A 32 2.27 -6.33 -38.62
N ALA A 33 1.52 -6.73 -39.64
CA ALA A 33 0.18 -7.30 -39.47
C ALA A 33 0.21 -8.61 -38.66
N GLN A 34 1.19 -9.49 -38.92
CA GLN A 34 1.38 -10.72 -38.15
C GLN A 34 1.75 -10.44 -36.70
N LEU A 35 2.64 -9.48 -36.45
CA LEU A 35 2.99 -9.06 -35.09
C LEU A 35 1.78 -8.49 -34.35
N GLN A 36 0.99 -7.62 -35.00
CA GLN A 36 -0.24 -7.07 -34.41
C GLN A 36 -1.25 -8.18 -34.07
N ALA A 37 -1.48 -9.12 -34.98
CA ALA A 37 -2.37 -10.26 -34.74
C ALA A 37 -1.89 -11.10 -33.56
N HIS A 38 -0.61 -11.46 -33.53
CA HIS A 38 -0.02 -12.22 -32.42
C HIS A 38 -0.10 -11.47 -31.08
N THR A 39 0.15 -10.15 -31.06
CA THR A 39 -0.01 -9.35 -29.84
C THR A 39 -1.45 -9.29 -29.35
N ALA A 40 -2.42 -9.21 -30.27
CA ALA A 40 -3.84 -9.22 -29.92
C ALA A 40 -4.28 -10.57 -29.35
N GLU A 41 -3.81 -11.68 -29.93
CA GLU A 41 -4.07 -13.02 -29.42
C GLU A 41 -3.45 -13.22 -28.02
N GLN A 42 -2.23 -12.76 -27.80
CA GLN A 42 -1.58 -12.82 -26.48
C GLN A 42 -2.32 -11.97 -25.44
N ALA A 43 -2.80 -10.78 -25.82
CA ALA A 43 -3.59 -9.93 -24.93
C ALA A 43 -4.91 -10.62 -24.50
N VAL A 44 -5.60 -11.26 -25.45
CA VAL A 44 -6.82 -12.03 -25.16
C VAL A 44 -6.52 -13.24 -24.27
N ALA A 45 -5.41 -13.94 -24.51
CA ALA A 45 -4.99 -15.07 -23.69
C ALA A 45 -4.64 -14.64 -22.26
N ARG A 46 -3.94 -13.50 -22.11
CA ARG A 46 -3.64 -12.89 -20.80
C ARG A 46 -4.91 -12.52 -20.05
N GLU A 47 -5.86 -11.87 -20.70
CA GLU A 47 -7.12 -11.47 -20.06
C GLU A 47 -7.94 -12.69 -19.58
N ARG A 48 -7.92 -13.78 -20.34
CA ARG A 48 -8.56 -15.05 -19.92
C ARG A 48 -7.92 -15.61 -18.66
N ARG A 49 -6.59 -15.63 -18.57
CA ARG A 49 -5.87 -16.09 -17.38
C ARG A 49 -6.15 -15.22 -16.17
N LEU A 50 -6.15 -13.90 -16.34
CA LEU A 50 -6.50 -12.96 -15.27
C LEU A 50 -7.94 -13.17 -14.78
N THR A 51 -8.89 -13.34 -15.69
CA THR A 51 -10.29 -13.61 -15.34
C THR A 51 -10.43 -14.92 -14.57
N GLU A 52 -9.69 -15.96 -14.93
CA GLU A 52 -9.67 -17.24 -14.23
C GLU A 52 -9.05 -17.12 -12.83
N PHE A 53 -7.92 -16.42 -12.72
CA PHE A 53 -7.28 -16.09 -11.45
C PHE A 53 -8.24 -15.31 -10.53
N ASP A 54 -8.84 -14.23 -11.03
CA ASP A 54 -9.75 -13.38 -10.26
C ASP A 54 -10.98 -14.17 -9.77
N ARG A 55 -11.50 -15.11 -10.58
CA ARG A 55 -12.59 -16.02 -10.18
C ARG A 55 -12.16 -16.98 -9.07
N ALA A 56 -10.98 -17.58 -9.16
CA ALA A 56 -10.44 -18.46 -8.13
C ALA A 56 -10.14 -17.71 -6.83
N ALA A 57 -9.58 -16.51 -6.95
CA ALA A 57 -9.27 -15.62 -5.83
C ALA A 57 -10.54 -15.20 -5.08
N LEU A 58 -11.65 -14.93 -5.77
CA LEU A 58 -12.89 -14.49 -5.13
C LEU A 58 -13.41 -15.49 -4.08
N ALA A 59 -13.34 -16.79 -4.37
CA ALA A 59 -13.72 -17.84 -3.42
C ALA A 59 -12.82 -17.87 -2.18
N GLN A 60 -11.52 -17.64 -2.36
CA GLN A 60 -10.56 -17.60 -1.27
C GLN A 60 -10.66 -16.31 -0.44
N LEU A 61 -10.94 -15.18 -1.10
CA LEU A 61 -11.09 -13.88 -0.44
C LEU A 61 -12.27 -13.86 0.52
N ALA A 62 -13.40 -14.47 0.15
CA ALA A 62 -14.54 -14.59 1.06
C ALA A 62 -14.15 -15.35 2.35
N GLN A 63 -13.43 -16.47 2.21
CA GLN A 63 -12.93 -17.22 3.37
C GLN A 63 -11.91 -16.40 4.18
N ARG A 64 -10.98 -15.69 3.52
CA ARG A 64 -9.99 -14.85 4.19
C ARG A 64 -10.64 -13.71 4.98
N VAL A 65 -11.71 -13.10 4.46
CA VAL A 65 -12.47 -12.06 5.18
C VAL A 65 -13.08 -12.61 6.47
N GLU A 66 -13.71 -13.79 6.42
CA GLU A 66 -14.30 -14.39 7.62
C GLU A 66 -13.23 -14.82 8.63
N THR A 67 -12.11 -15.40 8.16
CA THR A 67 -10.96 -15.71 9.01
C THR A 67 -10.39 -14.44 9.66
N ALA A 68 -10.16 -13.38 8.89
CA ALA A 68 -9.62 -12.11 9.40
C ALA A 68 -10.53 -11.47 10.45
N ARG A 69 -11.86 -11.55 10.29
CA ARG A 69 -12.83 -11.08 11.31
C ARG A 69 -12.72 -11.87 12.62
N ALA A 70 -12.57 -13.19 12.53
CA ALA A 70 -12.41 -14.04 13.69
C ALA A 70 -11.09 -13.74 14.42
N GLU A 71 -10.01 -13.59 13.67
CA GLU A 71 -8.68 -13.20 14.18
C GLU A 71 -8.70 -11.80 14.80
N GLU A 72 -9.35 -10.81 14.16
CA GLU A 72 -9.54 -9.47 14.71
C GLU A 72 -10.26 -9.53 16.07
N THR A 73 -11.35 -10.29 16.14
CA THR A 73 -12.13 -10.44 17.39
C THR A 73 -11.28 -11.05 18.51
N ALA A 74 -10.52 -12.10 18.20
CA ALA A 74 -9.62 -12.74 19.16
C ALA A 74 -8.48 -11.79 19.60
N ALA A 75 -7.87 -11.09 18.64
CA ALA A 75 -6.80 -10.13 18.90
C ALA A 75 -7.27 -8.95 19.76
N VAL A 76 -8.51 -8.47 19.57
CA VAL A 76 -9.09 -7.40 20.40
C VAL A 76 -9.21 -7.84 21.86
N GLU A 77 -9.70 -9.05 22.11
CA GLU A 77 -9.85 -9.57 23.48
C GLU A 77 -8.50 -9.84 24.14
N GLU A 78 -7.54 -10.41 23.42
CA GLU A 78 -6.17 -10.62 23.90
C GLU A 78 -5.47 -9.29 24.20
N PHE A 79 -5.58 -8.32 23.28
CA PHE A 79 -5.01 -6.98 23.47
C PHE A 79 -5.60 -6.27 24.69
N ARG A 80 -6.92 -6.33 24.88
CA ARG A 80 -7.58 -5.77 26.07
C ARG A 80 -7.03 -6.40 27.35
N ALA A 81 -6.94 -7.72 27.40
CA ALA A 81 -6.41 -8.43 28.55
C ALA A 81 -4.95 -8.04 28.84
N ALA A 82 -4.11 -7.96 27.79
CA ALA A 82 -2.71 -7.57 27.90
C ALA A 82 -2.54 -6.13 28.40
N VAL A 83 -3.28 -5.17 27.86
CA VAL A 83 -3.24 -3.75 28.30
C VAL A 83 -3.68 -3.61 29.75
N ILE A 84 -4.72 -4.33 30.18
CA ILE A 84 -5.19 -4.29 31.57
C ILE A 84 -4.14 -4.88 32.52
N ALA A 85 -3.46 -5.95 32.10
CA ALA A 85 -2.40 -6.58 32.88
C ALA A 85 -1.08 -5.78 32.86
N ASP A 86 -0.94 -4.81 31.94
CA ASP A 86 0.30 -4.07 31.73
C ASP A 86 0.62 -3.13 32.92
N PRO A 87 1.81 -3.27 33.55
CA PRO A 87 2.19 -2.44 34.69
C PRO A 87 2.32 -0.94 34.36
N VAL A 88 2.68 -0.57 33.12
CA VAL A 88 2.77 0.82 32.66
C VAL A 88 1.38 1.42 32.54
N PHE A 89 0.41 0.67 32.00
CA PHE A 89 -1.00 1.08 32.00
C PHE A 89 -1.51 1.31 33.42
N GLY A 90 -1.23 0.39 34.36
CA GLY A 90 -1.56 0.56 35.78
C GLY A 90 -0.92 1.81 36.41
N ALA A 91 0.35 2.11 36.07
CA ALA A 91 1.02 3.34 36.52
C ALA A 91 0.38 4.60 35.92
N TYR A 92 0.00 4.57 34.64
CA TYR A 92 -0.69 5.66 33.96
C TYR A 92 -2.06 5.95 34.59
N VAL A 93 -2.85 4.91 34.90
CA VAL A 93 -4.13 5.04 35.61
C VAL A 93 -3.94 5.71 36.97
N ARG A 94 -2.94 5.31 37.76
CA ARG A 94 -2.62 5.95 39.06
C ARG A 94 -2.23 7.41 38.90
N HIS A 95 -1.41 7.74 37.90
CA HIS A 95 -1.03 9.11 37.59
C HIS A 95 -2.26 9.98 37.24
N ARG A 96 -3.14 9.47 36.36
CA ARG A 96 -4.39 10.14 35.98
C ARG A 96 -5.31 10.34 37.20
N ALA A 97 -5.50 9.29 38.01
CA ALA A 97 -6.30 9.36 39.23
C ALA A 97 -5.75 10.42 40.20
N ALA A 98 -4.43 10.47 40.42
CA ALA A 98 -3.80 11.48 41.26
C ALA A 98 -3.99 12.91 40.71
N ARG A 99 -3.92 13.09 39.39
CA ARG A 99 -4.19 14.38 38.74
C ARG A 99 -5.63 14.84 38.96
N HIS A 100 -6.61 13.94 38.81
CA HIS A 100 -8.02 14.24 39.07
C HIS A 100 -8.28 14.55 40.55
N ALA A 101 -7.74 13.73 41.46
CA ALA A 101 -7.87 13.95 42.90
C ALA A 101 -7.27 15.31 43.31
N ARG A 102 -6.11 15.68 42.75
CA ARG A 102 -5.51 17.00 42.95
C ARG A 102 -6.44 18.11 42.49
N ALA A 103 -6.99 18.03 41.27
CA ALA A 103 -7.92 19.03 40.76
C ALA A 103 -9.14 19.21 41.67
N GLN A 104 -9.75 18.11 42.12
CA GLN A 104 -10.86 18.16 43.07
C GLN A 104 -10.47 18.81 44.40
N ALA A 105 -9.30 18.47 44.94
CA ALA A 105 -8.80 19.08 46.17
C ALA A 105 -8.58 20.59 46.02
N VAL A 106 -8.08 21.05 44.87
CA VAL A 106 -7.92 22.48 44.55
C VAL A 106 -9.27 23.18 44.49
N ASP A 107 -10.27 22.58 43.85
CA ASP A 107 -11.62 23.12 43.78
C ASP A 107 -12.27 23.21 45.16
N GLN A 108 -12.17 22.14 45.97
CA GLN A 108 -12.67 22.09 47.34
C GLN A 108 -11.97 23.12 48.23
N LEU A 109 -10.66 23.31 48.05
CA LEU A 109 -9.89 24.32 48.76
C LEU A 109 -10.41 25.73 48.45
N GLY A 110 -10.61 26.05 47.17
CA GLY A 110 -11.14 27.35 46.74
C GLY A 110 -12.59 27.58 47.19
N GLN A 111 -13.44 26.54 47.20
CA GLN A 111 -14.79 26.63 47.77
C GLN A 111 -14.77 26.88 49.28
N THR A 112 -13.83 26.26 49.99
CA THR A 112 -13.70 26.42 51.44
C THR A 112 -13.20 27.83 51.82
N HIS A 113 -12.22 28.37 51.10
CA HIS A 113 -11.78 29.76 51.28
C HIS A 113 -12.95 30.74 51.09
N ARG A 114 -13.74 30.58 50.03
CA ARG A 114 -14.92 31.41 49.77
C ARG A 114 -15.94 31.34 50.90
N ARG A 115 -16.24 30.15 51.43
CA ARG A 115 -17.17 29.97 52.57
C ARG A 115 -16.67 30.65 53.85
N LEU A 116 -15.35 30.78 54.01
CA LEU A 116 -14.72 31.45 55.16
C LEU A 116 -14.48 32.96 54.92
N GLY A 117 -14.90 33.51 53.77
CA GLY A 117 -14.66 34.92 53.42
C GLY A 117 -13.18 35.23 53.12
N GLN A 118 -12.39 34.21 52.78
CA GLN A 118 -10.96 34.33 52.47
C GLN A 118 -10.72 34.29 50.96
N GLU A 119 -9.67 34.96 50.49
CA GLU A 119 -9.27 34.91 49.09
C GLU A 119 -8.60 33.56 48.77
N PRO A 120 -9.00 32.85 47.68
CA PRO A 120 -8.37 31.58 47.33
C PRO A 120 -6.90 31.76 46.94
N PRO A 121 -6.01 30.82 47.30
CA PRO A 121 -4.62 30.87 46.89
C PRO A 121 -4.51 30.79 45.36
N ARG A 122 -3.69 31.69 44.78
CA ARG A 122 -3.38 31.68 43.34
C ARG A 122 -2.55 30.44 43.01
N GLN A 123 -3.17 29.43 42.41
CA GLN A 123 -2.45 28.24 41.98
C GLN A 123 -1.91 28.40 40.56
N PRO A 124 -0.68 27.95 40.27
CA PRO A 124 -0.16 27.96 38.91
C PRO A 124 -1.02 27.05 38.02
N LEU A 125 -1.52 27.62 36.92
CA LEU A 125 -2.13 26.87 35.82
C LEU A 125 -1.05 25.91 35.30
N GLN A 126 -1.16 24.61 35.62
CA GLN A 126 -0.27 23.60 35.06
C GLN A 126 -0.52 23.53 33.54
N GLY A 127 0.25 24.31 32.80
CA GLY A 127 0.32 24.26 31.35
C GLY A 127 0.87 22.91 30.91
N GLY A 128 0.01 22.13 30.27
CA GLY A 128 0.22 21.75 28.87
C GLY A 128 1.39 20.84 28.51
N VAL A 129 2.10 20.20 29.45
CA VAL A 129 3.01 19.11 29.08
C VAL A 129 2.24 17.78 29.10
N ASP A 130 1.18 17.72 28.30
CA ASP A 130 0.56 16.46 27.93
C ASP A 130 1.42 15.87 26.80
N ASN A 131 2.54 15.23 27.18
CA ASN A 131 3.18 14.22 26.33
C ASN A 131 2.14 13.13 26.11
N ASN A 132 1.39 13.25 25.01
CA ASN A 132 0.30 12.35 24.73
C ASN A 132 0.88 11.07 24.10
N LEU A 133 1.65 10.33 24.90
CA LEU A 133 2.28 9.05 24.55
C LEU A 133 1.30 8.10 23.88
N LEU A 134 0.03 8.14 24.29
CA LEU A 134 -1.05 7.38 23.66
C LEU A 134 -1.29 7.80 22.21
N ALA A 135 -1.26 9.09 21.89
CA ALA A 135 -1.43 9.57 20.53
C ALA A 135 -0.26 9.17 19.62
N ASP A 136 0.97 9.14 20.15
CA ASP A 136 2.15 8.70 19.37
C ASP A 136 2.14 7.18 19.17
N LEU A 137 1.74 6.40 20.18
CA LEU A 137 1.55 4.96 20.06
C LEU A 137 0.48 4.61 19.03
N VAL A 138 -0.67 5.33 19.03
CA VAL A 138 -1.73 5.12 18.03
C VAL A 138 -1.21 5.36 16.61
N LYS A 139 -0.45 6.45 16.39
CA LYS A 139 0.14 6.73 15.07
C LYS A 139 1.09 5.63 14.60
N ILE A 140 1.92 5.08 15.49
CA ILE A 140 2.85 3.99 15.14
C ILE A 140 2.05 2.74 14.75
N VAL A 141 1.05 2.36 15.54
CA VAL A 141 0.21 1.19 15.27
C VAL A 141 -0.55 1.34 13.96
N GLU A 142 -1.14 2.51 13.70
CA GLU A 142 -1.83 2.78 12.42
C GLU A 142 -0.87 2.70 11.23
N THR A 143 0.35 3.21 11.38
CA THR A 143 1.36 3.19 10.31
C THR A 143 1.79 1.76 9.99
N GLU A 144 2.12 0.96 11.00
CA GLU A 144 2.49 -0.44 10.81
C GLU A 144 1.33 -1.29 10.29
N GLY A 145 0.10 -1.06 10.78
CA GLY A 145 -1.09 -1.75 10.27
C GLY A 145 -1.31 -1.49 8.78
N ARG A 146 -1.14 -0.24 8.33
CA ARG A 146 -1.21 0.10 6.90
C ARG A 146 -0.09 -0.53 6.09
N ARG A 147 1.12 -0.60 6.64
CA ARG A 147 2.27 -1.22 5.97
C ARG A 147 2.01 -2.71 5.73
N LEU A 148 1.55 -3.44 6.75
CA LEU A 148 1.22 -4.86 6.63
C LEU A 148 0.10 -5.10 5.60
N ALA A 149 -0.94 -4.26 5.59
CA ALA A 149 -2.00 -4.36 4.59
C ALA A 149 -1.51 -4.05 3.16
N ALA A 150 -0.56 -3.13 3.02
CA ALA A 150 0.07 -2.83 1.73
C ALA A 150 0.92 -4.00 1.23
N ASP A 151 1.71 -4.63 2.11
CA ASP A 151 2.53 -5.80 1.76
C ASP A 151 1.65 -6.96 1.21
N GLU A 152 0.48 -7.21 1.82
CA GLU A 152 -0.47 -8.23 1.32
C GLU A 152 -1.08 -7.88 -0.04
N LEU A 153 -1.37 -6.59 -0.28
CA LEU A 153 -1.92 -6.11 -1.54
C LEU A 153 -0.88 -6.23 -2.66
N ASP A 154 0.36 -5.88 -2.38
CA ASP A 154 1.47 -6.02 -3.32
C ASP A 154 1.70 -7.48 -3.70
N GLU A 155 1.65 -8.41 -2.72
CA GLU A 155 1.74 -9.85 -2.99
C GLU A 155 0.58 -10.35 -3.86
N PHE A 156 -0.64 -9.85 -3.63
CA PHE A 156 -1.78 -10.17 -4.49
C PHE A 156 -1.56 -9.69 -5.93
N HIS A 157 -1.10 -8.46 -6.12
CA HIS A 157 -0.82 -7.94 -7.46
C HIS A 157 0.30 -8.71 -8.17
N GLN A 158 1.38 -9.07 -7.46
CA GLN A 158 2.46 -9.88 -8.02
C GLN A 158 1.96 -11.24 -8.50
N ARG A 159 1.15 -11.95 -7.70
CA ARG A 159 0.57 -13.25 -8.11
C ARG A 159 -0.40 -13.10 -9.28
N ARG A 160 -1.18 -12.02 -9.29
CA ARG A 160 -2.11 -11.73 -10.39
C ARG A 160 -1.37 -11.44 -11.69
N ASP A 161 -0.29 -10.66 -11.65
CA ASP A 161 0.52 -10.37 -12.82
C ASP A 161 1.23 -11.62 -13.34
N ALA A 162 1.82 -12.44 -12.44
CA ALA A 162 2.42 -13.74 -12.80
C ALA A 162 1.40 -14.67 -13.50
N ALA A 163 0.17 -14.76 -12.97
CA ALA A 163 -0.90 -15.52 -13.60
C ALA A 163 -1.28 -14.96 -14.99
N GLY A 164 -1.33 -13.63 -15.14
CA GLY A 164 -1.54 -12.98 -16.43
C GLY A 164 -0.46 -13.32 -17.45
N ASP A 165 0.79 -13.41 -17.01
CA ASP A 165 1.95 -13.72 -17.86
C ASP A 165 2.09 -15.23 -18.14
N GLY A 166 1.30 -16.06 -17.45
CA GLY A 166 1.27 -17.51 -17.62
C GLY A 166 2.34 -18.24 -16.81
N GLU A 167 2.95 -17.55 -15.84
CA GLU A 167 3.84 -18.16 -14.86
C GLU A 167 2.98 -18.85 -13.80
N THR A 168 3.05 -20.18 -13.75
CA THR A 168 2.46 -20.94 -12.64
C THR A 168 3.37 -20.83 -11.43
N SER A 169 2.92 -20.11 -10.39
CA SER A 169 3.41 -20.33 -9.01
C SER A 169 3.00 -21.70 -8.49
#